data_AF-A0A4R4ZKU3-F1
#
_entry.id   AF-A0A4R4ZKU3-F1
#
_cell.length_a   1.000
_cell.length_b   1.000
_cell.length_c   1.000
_cell.angle_alpha   90.00
_cell.angle_beta   90.00
_cell.angle_gamma   90.00
#
_symmetry.space_group_name_H-M   'P 1'
#
loop_
_entity.id
_entity.type
_entity.pdbx_description
1 polymer ?
#
loop_
_entity_poly.entity_id
_entity_poly.type
_entity_poly.pdbx_seq_one_letter_code
_entity_poly.pdbx_strand_id
1 'polypeptide(L)'
;MDRQGFWDTIARARAEVEETYEDTEDLAEALIDVLAELEPADIADFDDEFQRLFTESYRVDLWAAAYLICGGASDDGFDYFRAWLIGQGRTSWDAAVADPDSLAGLLDPDADADFDGESLMYAASTAYERVADASLPPGVSPNAVPDGPVGDAFDFDDDAELQARLPRLFEVIEALEAEPDDEAEEDEDDEEDDDEAPQYGDAWTPRR
;
A
#
# COMPACT_ATOMS: atom_id res chain seq x y z
N MET A 1 -0.05 -25.77 10.79
CA MET A 1 0.11 -24.43 11.39
C MET A 1 -1.16 -23.91 12.07
N ASP A 2 -1.02 -23.19 13.19
CA ASP A 2 -2.09 -22.42 13.85
C ASP A 2 -1.93 -20.90 13.62
N ARG A 3 -2.91 -20.08 14.07
CA ARG A 3 -2.87 -18.62 13.88
C ARG A 3 -1.61 -17.96 14.45
N GLN A 4 -1.04 -18.48 15.55
CA GLN A 4 0.20 -17.91 16.08
C GLN A 4 1.37 -18.23 15.16
N GLY A 5 1.51 -19.48 14.72
CA GLY A 5 2.54 -19.87 13.76
C GLY A 5 2.46 -19.11 12.44
N PHE A 6 1.25 -18.77 11.99
CA PHE A 6 1.04 -17.92 10.80
C PHE A 6 1.69 -16.55 10.99
N TRP A 7 1.37 -15.87 12.09
CA TRP A 7 1.93 -14.56 12.38
C TRP A 7 3.44 -14.60 12.65
N ASP A 8 3.94 -15.66 13.29
CA ASP A 8 5.38 -15.87 13.47
C ASP A 8 6.09 -16.03 12.13
N THR A 9 5.44 -16.65 11.14
CA THR A 9 5.98 -16.83 9.78
C THR A 9 6.05 -15.50 9.03
N ILE A 10 4.99 -14.69 9.07
CA ILE A 10 4.99 -13.33 8.52
C ILE A 10 6.08 -12.48 9.19
N ALA A 11 6.20 -12.55 10.53
CA ALA A 11 7.21 -11.80 11.27
C ALA A 11 8.65 -12.21 10.91
N ARG A 12 8.87 -13.50 10.62
CA ARG A 12 10.18 -13.98 10.12
C ARG A 12 10.49 -13.40 8.74
N ALA A 13 9.55 -13.44 7.81
CA ALA A 13 9.74 -12.87 6.47
C ALA A 13 10.02 -11.37 6.53
N ARG A 14 9.26 -10.64 7.36
CA ARG A 14 9.47 -9.22 7.62
C ARG A 14 10.86 -8.88 8.17
N ALA A 15 11.48 -9.77 8.93
CA ALA A 15 12.81 -9.54 9.48
C ALA A 15 13.94 -9.66 8.45
N GLU A 16 13.65 -10.20 7.26
CA GLU A 16 14.62 -10.37 6.16
C GLU A 16 14.60 -9.20 5.15
N VAL A 17 13.62 -8.30 5.26
CA VAL A 17 13.45 -7.14 4.38
C VAL A 17 13.63 -5.83 5.15
N GLU A 18 13.82 -4.72 4.44
CA GLU A 18 13.87 -3.40 5.08
C GLU A 18 12.52 -3.08 5.73
N GLU A 19 12.54 -2.33 6.84
CA GLU A 19 11.32 -1.95 7.58
C GLU A 19 10.56 -0.83 6.83
N THR A 20 10.05 -1.15 5.64
CA THR A 20 9.18 -0.27 4.85
C THR A 20 7.81 -0.91 4.64
N TYR A 21 6.80 -0.06 4.46
CA TYR A 21 5.43 -0.47 4.14
C TYR A 21 5.20 -0.60 2.62
N GLU A 22 6.22 -0.26 1.83
CA GLU A 22 6.16 -0.01 0.39
C GLU A 22 6.51 -1.25 -0.45
N ASP A 23 7.49 -2.06 -0.01
CA ASP A 23 8.00 -3.16 -0.84
C ASP A 23 7.38 -4.51 -0.45
N THR A 24 6.25 -4.82 -1.09
CA THR A 24 5.57 -6.11 -0.91
C THR A 24 6.15 -7.22 -1.78
N GLU A 25 6.91 -6.89 -2.83
CA GLU A 25 7.57 -7.88 -3.68
C GLU A 25 8.71 -8.56 -2.92
N ASP A 26 9.61 -7.77 -2.32
CA ASP A 26 10.70 -8.28 -1.48
C ASP A 26 10.14 -9.08 -0.31
N LEU A 27 9.06 -8.60 0.32
CA LEU A 27 8.39 -9.35 1.38
C LEU A 27 7.80 -10.68 0.89
N ALA A 28 7.22 -10.70 -0.30
CA ALA A 28 6.68 -11.93 -0.88
C ALA A 28 7.79 -12.94 -1.17
N GLU A 29 8.93 -12.50 -1.72
CA GLU A 29 10.10 -13.36 -1.93
C GLU A 29 10.63 -13.93 -0.61
N ALA A 30 10.81 -13.08 0.41
CA ALA A 30 11.23 -13.50 1.75
C ALA A 30 10.22 -14.48 2.38
N LEU A 31 8.92 -14.24 2.21
CA LEU A 31 7.87 -15.12 2.72
C LEU A 31 7.90 -16.48 2.02
N ILE A 32 8.11 -16.52 0.71
CA ILE A 32 8.26 -17.78 -0.03
C ILE A 32 9.45 -18.57 0.50
N ASP A 33 10.58 -17.90 0.73
CA ASP A 33 11.80 -18.57 1.23
C ASP A 33 11.61 -19.11 2.65
N VAL A 34 10.98 -18.34 3.55
CA VAL A 34 10.62 -18.80 4.90
C VAL A 34 9.66 -19.99 4.85
N LEU A 35 8.64 -19.95 3.99
CA LEU A 35 7.67 -21.04 3.82
C LEU A 35 8.33 -22.28 3.23
N ALA A 36 9.30 -22.13 2.33
CA ALA A 36 10.02 -23.25 1.71
C ALA A 36 10.89 -24.05 2.69
N GLU A 37 11.13 -23.54 3.91
CA GLU A 37 11.78 -24.27 5.00
C GLU A 37 10.83 -25.18 5.78
N LEU A 38 9.51 -25.05 5.57
CA LEU A 38 8.49 -25.78 6.30
C LEU A 38 8.11 -27.09 5.60
N GLU A 39 7.41 -27.98 6.32
CA GLU A 39 6.82 -29.16 5.70
C GLU A 39 5.62 -28.75 4.82
N PRO A 40 5.33 -29.45 3.71
CA PRO A 40 4.21 -29.11 2.83
C PRO A 40 2.86 -28.96 3.53
N ALA A 41 2.61 -29.74 4.59
CA ALA A 41 1.40 -29.63 5.39
C ALA A 41 1.30 -28.28 6.13
N ASP A 42 2.41 -27.75 6.62
CA ASP A 42 2.43 -26.44 7.28
C ASP A 42 2.27 -25.29 6.29
N ILE A 43 2.78 -25.43 5.06
CA ILE A 43 2.56 -24.46 3.98
C ILE A 43 1.07 -24.43 3.59
N ALA A 44 0.42 -25.59 3.51
CA ALA A 44 -1.02 -25.67 3.25
C ALA A 44 -1.84 -25.07 4.40
N ASP A 45 -1.47 -25.34 5.65
CA ASP A 45 -2.13 -24.74 6.80
C ASP A 45 -1.90 -23.21 6.87
N PHE A 46 -0.76 -22.70 6.38
CA PHE A 46 -0.53 -21.26 6.25
C PHE A 46 -1.49 -20.63 5.24
N ASP A 47 -1.66 -21.26 4.06
CA ASP A 47 -2.62 -20.79 3.06
C ASP A 47 -4.05 -20.78 3.62
N ASP A 48 -4.45 -21.85 4.31
CA ASP A 48 -5.77 -21.94 4.94
C ASP A 48 -6.01 -20.79 5.95
N GLU A 49 -5.01 -20.40 6.73
CA GLU A 49 -5.12 -19.28 7.66
C GLU A 49 -5.11 -17.93 6.93
N PHE A 50 -4.31 -17.77 5.87
CA PHE A 50 -4.35 -16.58 5.00
C PHE A 50 -5.75 -16.36 4.41
N GLN A 51 -6.38 -17.41 3.89
CA GLN A 51 -7.75 -17.37 3.35
C GLN A 51 -8.80 -17.05 4.43
N ARG A 52 -8.59 -17.48 5.68
CA ARG A 52 -9.45 -17.09 6.81
C ARG A 52 -9.34 -15.62 7.14
N LEU A 53 -8.12 -15.08 7.14
CA LEU A 53 -7.89 -13.65 7.34
C LEU A 53 -8.55 -12.84 6.22
N PHE A 54 -8.42 -13.27 4.97
CA PHE A 54 -9.17 -12.70 3.84
C PHE A 54 -10.68 -12.69 4.09
N THR A 55 -11.23 -13.80 4.57
CA THR A 55 -12.67 -13.87 4.91
C THR A 55 -13.03 -12.91 6.05
N GLU A 56 -12.17 -12.76 7.06
CA GLU A 56 -12.38 -11.87 8.21
C GLU A 56 -12.28 -10.38 7.84
N SER A 57 -11.40 -10.01 6.90
CA SER A 57 -11.21 -8.63 6.44
C SER A 57 -12.14 -8.21 5.30
N TYR A 58 -12.99 -9.11 4.78
CA TYR A 58 -13.96 -8.75 3.74
C TYR A 58 -15.12 -7.95 4.33
N ARG A 59 -14.86 -6.68 4.64
CA ARG A 59 -15.76 -5.77 5.36
C ARG A 59 -15.85 -4.42 4.67
N VAL A 60 -17.03 -3.79 4.75
CA VAL A 60 -17.30 -2.50 4.11
C VAL A 60 -16.43 -1.38 4.70
N ASP A 61 -16.17 -1.40 6.00
CA ASP A 61 -15.38 -0.37 6.68
C ASP A 61 -13.88 -0.42 6.35
N LEU A 62 -13.32 -1.62 6.21
CA LEU A 62 -11.96 -1.80 5.68
C LEU A 62 -11.86 -1.43 4.20
N TRP A 63 -12.90 -1.70 3.40
CA TRP A 63 -12.93 -1.27 2.00
C TRP A 63 -12.99 0.25 1.90
N ALA A 64 -13.78 0.92 2.74
CA ALA A 64 -13.77 2.38 2.80
C ALA A 64 -12.37 2.95 3.10
N ALA A 65 -11.62 2.31 4.01
CA ALA A 65 -10.24 2.70 4.29
C ALA A 65 -9.32 2.47 3.09
N ALA A 66 -9.42 1.32 2.42
CA ALA A 66 -8.66 1.03 1.19
C ALA A 66 -9.00 2.04 0.08
N TYR A 67 -10.28 2.36 -0.09
CA TYR A 67 -10.76 3.33 -1.08
C TYR A 67 -10.13 4.70 -0.84
N LEU A 68 -10.12 5.16 0.41
CA LEU A 68 -9.56 6.46 0.77
C LEU A 68 -8.03 6.49 0.62
N ILE A 69 -7.34 5.43 1.03
CA ILE A 69 -5.87 5.33 0.94
C ILE A 69 -5.39 5.26 -0.51
N CYS A 70 -6.06 4.47 -1.35
CA CYS A 70 -5.63 4.19 -2.71
C CYS A 70 -6.25 5.12 -3.76
N GLY A 71 -7.05 6.13 -3.36
CA GLY A 71 -7.79 7.00 -4.28
C GLY A 71 -8.85 6.25 -5.11
N GLY A 72 -9.40 5.18 -4.54
CA GLY A 72 -10.33 4.24 -5.17
C GLY A 72 -9.96 2.80 -4.87
N ALA A 73 -10.95 1.89 -4.91
CA ALA A 73 -10.70 0.45 -4.75
C ALA A 73 -11.74 -0.38 -5.49
N SER A 74 -11.32 -1.07 -6.56
CA SER A 74 -12.12 -2.14 -7.19
C SER A 74 -12.16 -3.38 -6.29
N ASP A 75 -12.92 -4.41 -6.68
CA ASP A 75 -12.92 -5.70 -5.99
C ASP A 75 -11.48 -6.26 -5.89
N ASP A 76 -10.75 -6.31 -7.02
CA ASP A 76 -9.37 -6.80 -7.05
C ASP A 76 -8.41 -5.88 -6.26
N GLY A 77 -8.59 -4.56 -6.37
CA GLY A 77 -7.78 -3.60 -5.60
C GLY A 77 -7.98 -3.76 -4.09
N PHE A 78 -9.19 -4.09 -3.66
CA PHE A 78 -9.45 -4.39 -2.25
C PHE A 78 -8.84 -5.71 -1.82
N ASP A 79 -8.79 -6.74 -2.68
CA ASP A 79 -8.08 -7.99 -2.41
C ASP A 79 -6.58 -7.74 -2.19
N TYR A 80 -5.97 -6.92 -3.04
CA TYR A 80 -4.55 -6.59 -2.96
C TYR A 80 -4.24 -5.80 -1.68
N PHE A 81 -5.07 -4.80 -1.35
CA PHE A 81 -4.95 -4.06 -0.10
C PHE A 81 -5.07 -4.98 1.14
N ARG A 82 -6.00 -5.94 1.12
CA ARG A 82 -6.16 -6.90 2.23
C ARG A 82 -4.95 -7.81 2.37
N ALA A 83 -4.33 -8.25 1.27
CA ALA A 83 -3.07 -8.99 1.30
C ALA A 83 -1.92 -8.13 1.86
N TRP A 84 -1.82 -6.86 1.42
CA TRP A 84 -0.85 -5.91 1.95
C TRP A 84 -1.02 -5.75 3.46
N LEU A 85 -2.26 -5.60 3.95
CA LEU A 85 -2.56 -5.44 5.38
C LEU A 85 -2.13 -6.67 6.20
N ILE A 86 -2.35 -7.88 5.69
CA ILE A 86 -1.85 -9.12 6.31
C ILE A 86 -0.32 -9.11 6.36
N GLY A 87 0.32 -8.68 5.26
CA GLY A 87 1.76 -8.55 5.15
C GLY A 87 2.37 -7.61 6.19
N GLN A 88 1.64 -6.58 6.66
CA GLN A 88 2.08 -5.67 7.74
C GLN A 88 2.21 -6.37 9.10
N GLY A 89 1.71 -7.60 9.21
CA GLY A 89 1.80 -8.41 10.41
C GLY A 89 0.72 -8.12 11.44
N ARG A 90 0.76 -8.91 12.51
CA ARG A 90 -0.35 -9.04 13.46
C ARG A 90 -0.78 -7.73 14.11
N THR A 91 0.16 -6.88 14.51
CA THR A 91 -0.15 -5.66 15.26
C THR A 91 -0.98 -4.70 14.40
N SER A 92 -0.55 -4.47 13.16
CA SER A 92 -1.23 -3.62 12.19
C SER A 92 -2.58 -4.23 11.80
N TRP A 93 -2.61 -5.54 11.55
CA TRP A 93 -3.85 -6.27 11.27
C TRP A 93 -4.88 -6.14 12.39
N ASP A 94 -4.51 -6.48 13.63
CA ASP A 94 -5.42 -6.45 14.78
C ASP A 94 -5.94 -5.03 15.04
N ALA A 95 -5.10 -4.00 14.83
CA ALA A 95 -5.50 -2.60 14.94
C ALA A 95 -6.51 -2.20 13.85
N ALA A 96 -6.21 -2.46 12.59
CA ALA A 96 -7.04 -2.07 11.45
C ALA A 96 -8.39 -2.82 11.43
N VAL A 97 -8.42 -4.11 11.77
CA VAL A 97 -9.67 -4.87 11.85
C VAL A 97 -10.54 -4.39 13.02
N ALA A 98 -9.95 -3.95 14.13
CA ALA A 98 -10.69 -3.38 15.24
C ALA A 98 -11.20 -1.96 14.94
N ASP A 99 -10.37 -1.16 14.27
CA ASP A 99 -10.61 0.25 13.94
C ASP A 99 -9.86 0.60 12.63
N PRO A 100 -10.53 0.62 11.47
CA PRO A 100 -9.88 0.92 10.20
C PRO A 100 -9.22 2.30 10.17
N ASP A 101 -9.71 3.27 10.96
CA ASP A 101 -9.11 4.61 11.07
C ASP A 101 -7.71 4.60 11.72
N SER A 102 -7.31 3.49 12.34
CA SER A 102 -5.96 3.29 12.86
C SER A 102 -4.88 3.21 11.77
N LEU A 103 -5.26 2.89 10.53
CA LEU A 103 -4.34 2.84 9.38
C LEU A 103 -3.70 4.20 9.09
N ALA A 104 -4.29 5.30 9.54
CA ALA A 104 -3.69 6.63 9.49
C ALA A 104 -2.31 6.70 10.17
N GLY A 105 -2.02 5.79 11.12
CA GLY A 105 -0.72 5.70 11.77
C GLY A 105 0.34 4.92 10.99
N LEU A 106 -0.03 4.28 9.88
CA LEU A 106 0.87 3.54 9.00
C LEU A 106 1.22 4.31 7.72
N LEU A 107 0.43 5.34 7.38
CA LEU A 107 0.70 6.17 6.23
C LEU A 107 1.89 7.08 6.52
N ASP A 108 2.94 6.96 5.71
CA ASP A 108 4.03 7.91 5.65
C ASP A 108 3.80 8.79 4.42
N PRO A 109 3.65 10.12 4.59
CA PRO A 109 3.36 11.01 3.47
C PRO A 109 4.50 11.11 2.44
N ASP A 110 5.72 10.75 2.84
CA ASP A 110 6.89 10.77 1.96
C ASP A 110 7.12 9.41 1.26
N ALA A 111 6.27 8.41 1.54
CA ALA A 111 6.36 7.06 1.01
C ALA A 111 5.58 6.89 -0.31
N ASP A 112 6.20 6.24 -1.29
CA ASP A 112 5.58 5.86 -2.57
C ASP A 112 5.02 4.43 -2.44
N ALA A 113 4.11 4.23 -1.48
CA ALA A 113 3.47 2.95 -1.25
C ALA A 113 2.26 2.78 -2.17
N ASP A 114 2.23 1.71 -2.97
CA ASP A 114 1.07 1.34 -3.78
C ASP A 114 0.00 0.55 -2.99
N PHE A 115 0.33 0.14 -1.76
CA PHE A 115 -0.49 -0.70 -0.89
C PHE A 115 -0.94 -2.00 -1.56
N ASP A 116 -0.17 -2.47 -2.55
CA ASP A 116 -0.47 -3.65 -3.34
C ASP A 116 0.15 -4.89 -2.69
N GLY A 117 -0.70 -5.87 -2.35
CA GLY A 117 -0.26 -7.14 -1.78
C GLY A 117 -0.41 -8.34 -2.71
N GLU A 118 -0.64 -8.15 -4.01
CA GLU A 118 -0.93 -9.23 -4.96
C GLU A 118 0.11 -10.37 -4.87
N SER A 119 1.40 -10.03 -4.87
CA SER A 119 2.50 -11.01 -4.79
C SER A 119 2.43 -11.90 -3.54
N LEU A 120 1.96 -11.37 -2.41
CA LEU A 120 1.82 -12.12 -1.15
C LEU A 120 0.75 -13.21 -1.26
N MET A 121 -0.29 -13.01 -2.07
CA MET A 121 -1.37 -13.99 -2.28
C MET A 121 -0.84 -15.28 -2.93
N TYR A 122 0.25 -15.19 -3.69
CA TYR A 122 0.85 -16.34 -4.37
C TYR A 122 1.97 -17.02 -3.58
N ALA A 123 2.40 -16.45 -2.44
CA ALA A 123 3.57 -16.92 -1.70
C ALA A 123 3.45 -18.38 -1.26
N ALA A 124 2.31 -18.78 -0.68
CA ALA A 124 2.09 -20.14 -0.20
C ALA A 124 2.07 -21.16 -1.34
N SER A 125 1.36 -20.86 -2.43
CA SER A 125 1.29 -21.75 -3.59
C SER A 125 2.65 -21.93 -4.27
N THR A 126 3.43 -20.85 -4.36
CA THR A 126 4.79 -20.86 -4.92
C THR A 126 5.75 -21.66 -4.04
N ALA A 127 5.74 -21.45 -2.71
CA ALA A 127 6.56 -22.21 -1.77
C ALA A 127 6.20 -23.70 -1.78
N TYR A 128 4.90 -24.02 -1.81
CA TYR A 128 4.44 -25.40 -1.86
C TYR A 128 4.91 -26.11 -3.14
N GLU A 129 4.81 -25.45 -4.30
CA GLU A 129 5.32 -26.00 -5.56
C GLU A 129 6.82 -26.28 -5.49
N ARG A 130 7.61 -25.35 -4.92
CA ARG A 130 9.06 -25.54 -4.73
C ARG A 130 9.40 -26.75 -3.85
N VAL A 131 8.65 -26.99 -2.77
CA VAL A 131 8.95 -28.05 -1.79
C VAL A 131 8.36 -29.41 -2.19
N ALA A 132 7.15 -29.41 -2.72
CA ALA A 132 6.38 -30.62 -2.99
C ALA A 132 6.43 -31.10 -4.46
N ASP A 133 6.97 -30.29 -5.37
CA ASP A 133 6.94 -30.52 -6.83
C ASP A 133 5.51 -30.81 -7.33
N ALA A 134 4.54 -30.09 -6.75
CA ALA A 134 3.11 -30.27 -6.97
C ALA A 134 2.35 -28.98 -6.67
N SER A 135 1.16 -28.81 -7.25
CA SER A 135 0.29 -27.69 -6.91
C SER A 135 -0.26 -27.82 -5.48
N LEU A 136 -0.41 -26.67 -4.81
CA LEU A 136 -1.07 -26.58 -3.51
C LEU A 136 -2.47 -27.22 -3.58
N PRO A 137 -2.81 -28.15 -2.67
CA PRO A 137 -4.16 -28.70 -2.62
C PRO A 137 -5.16 -27.59 -2.27
N PRO A 138 -6.42 -27.70 -2.71
CA PRO A 138 -7.44 -26.74 -2.32
C PRO A 138 -7.58 -26.73 -0.78
N GLY A 139 -7.62 -25.53 -0.21
CA GLY A 139 -7.78 -25.32 1.21
C GLY A 139 -9.04 -25.98 1.79
N VAL A 140 -9.01 -26.26 3.10
CA VAL A 140 -10.13 -26.84 3.85
C VAL A 140 -10.88 -25.80 4.69
N SER A 141 -10.69 -24.51 4.42
CA SER A 141 -11.32 -23.43 5.19
C SER A 141 -12.84 -23.65 5.33
N PRO A 142 -13.34 -23.87 6.56
CA PRO A 142 -14.73 -24.27 6.79
C PRO A 142 -15.71 -23.09 6.76
N ASN A 143 -15.20 -21.85 6.72
CA ASN A 143 -16.02 -20.65 6.68
C ASN A 143 -16.41 -20.37 5.23
N ALA A 144 -17.71 -20.24 4.98
CA ALA A 144 -18.18 -19.75 3.70
C ALA A 144 -17.68 -18.32 3.51
N VAL A 145 -17.01 -18.06 2.39
CA VAL A 145 -16.73 -16.69 1.94
C VAL A 145 -18.08 -15.98 1.82
N PRO A 146 -18.28 -14.82 2.47
CA PRO A 146 -19.51 -14.05 2.35
C PRO A 146 -19.84 -13.73 0.89
N ASP A 147 -21.14 -13.63 0.55
CA ASP A 147 -21.60 -13.23 -0.79
C ASP A 147 -21.26 -11.77 -1.15
N GLY A 148 -20.68 -11.01 -0.21
CA GLY A 148 -20.26 -9.62 -0.34
C GLY A 148 -19.62 -9.11 0.96
N PRO A 149 -19.05 -7.89 0.96
CA PRO A 149 -18.37 -7.34 2.13
C PRO A 149 -19.36 -7.21 3.30
N VAL A 150 -18.93 -7.60 4.49
CA VAL A 150 -19.74 -7.53 5.71
C VAL A 150 -19.81 -6.08 6.21
N GLY A 151 -21.02 -5.58 6.44
CA GLY A 151 -21.26 -4.24 6.97
C GLY A 151 -22.38 -3.51 6.23
N ASP A 152 -22.71 -2.32 6.72
CA ASP A 152 -23.70 -1.46 6.05
C ASP A 152 -23.03 -0.74 4.88
N ALA A 153 -23.43 -1.10 3.66
CA ALA A 153 -22.97 -0.45 2.44
C ALA A 153 -23.32 1.05 2.44
N PHE A 154 -22.38 1.86 1.95
CA PHE A 154 -22.55 3.29 1.70
C PHE A 154 -21.77 3.70 0.45
N ASP A 155 -22.00 4.92 -0.01
CA ASP A 155 -21.30 5.48 -1.17
C ASP A 155 -19.90 5.94 -0.76
N PHE A 156 -18.85 5.33 -1.31
CA PHE A 156 -17.47 5.71 -0.99
C PHE A 156 -17.07 7.04 -1.64
N ASP A 157 -17.85 7.58 -2.58
CA ASP A 157 -17.67 8.94 -3.11
C ASP A 157 -18.31 10.03 -2.21
N ASP A 158 -18.92 9.65 -1.07
CA ASP A 158 -19.43 10.60 -0.08
C ASP A 158 -18.35 10.94 0.97
N ASP A 159 -17.58 11.99 0.70
CA ASP A 159 -16.54 12.51 1.60
C ASP A 159 -17.04 12.78 3.02
N ALA A 160 -18.31 13.19 3.19
CA ALA A 160 -18.85 13.46 4.51
C ALA A 160 -19.07 12.15 5.30
N GLU A 161 -19.48 11.07 4.64
CA GLU A 161 -19.55 9.74 5.25
C GLU A 161 -18.15 9.17 5.54
N LEU A 162 -17.19 9.34 4.61
CA LEU A 162 -15.80 8.93 4.83
C LEU A 162 -15.18 9.66 6.02
N GLN A 163 -15.28 11.00 6.06
CA GLN A 163 -14.76 11.81 7.17
C GLN A 163 -15.44 11.48 8.51
N ALA A 164 -16.74 11.15 8.50
CA ALA A 164 -17.44 10.78 9.72
C ALA A 164 -17.02 9.40 10.26
N ARG A 165 -16.63 8.47 9.38
CA ARG A 165 -16.28 7.08 9.73
C ARG A 165 -14.78 6.89 9.97
N LEU A 166 -13.95 7.59 9.20
CA LEU A 166 -12.49 7.48 9.15
C LEU A 166 -11.84 8.87 9.30
N PRO A 167 -12.13 9.61 10.39
CA PRO A 167 -11.73 11.00 10.51
C PRO A 167 -10.21 11.22 10.47
N ARG A 168 -9.40 10.30 11.03
CA ARG A 168 -7.95 10.46 11.05
C ARG A 168 -7.34 10.14 9.69
N LEU A 169 -7.80 9.08 9.03
CA LEU A 169 -7.37 8.75 7.68
C LEU A 169 -7.72 9.89 6.72
N PHE A 170 -8.93 10.42 6.83
CA PHE A 170 -9.39 11.53 5.98
C PHE A 170 -8.50 12.77 6.15
N GLU A 171 -8.18 13.14 7.40
CA GLU A 171 -7.27 14.26 7.67
C GLU A 171 -5.86 14.04 7.09
N VAL A 172 -5.34 12.80 7.17
CA VAL A 172 -4.02 12.46 6.60
C VAL A 172 -4.03 12.53 5.07
N ILE A 173 -5.05 12.00 4.42
CA ILE A 173 -5.17 12.04 2.95
C ILE A 173 -5.39 13.47 2.45
N GLU A 174 -6.27 14.26 3.08
CA GLU A 174 -6.43 15.67 2.72
C GLU A 174 -5.12 16.46 2.85
N ALA A 175 -4.33 16.19 3.90
CA ALA A 175 -3.04 16.83 4.10
C ALA A 175 -2.00 16.41 3.04
N LEU A 176 -2.13 15.21 2.48
CA LEU A 176 -1.28 14.68 1.43
C LEU A 176 -1.61 15.25 0.05
N GLU A 177 -2.89 15.45 -0.24
CA GLU A 177 -3.37 16.03 -1.49
C GLU A 177 -3.25 17.55 -1.55
N ALA A 178 -3.07 18.20 -0.39
CA ALA A 178 -2.82 19.62 -0.31
C ALA A 178 -1.43 19.96 -0.88
N GLU A 179 -1.37 20.27 -2.17
CA GLU A 179 -0.19 20.84 -2.82
C GLU A 179 0.37 22.00 -1.97
N PRO A 180 1.70 22.07 -1.72
CA PRO A 180 2.27 23.27 -1.13
C PRO A 180 1.96 24.44 -2.07
N ASP A 181 1.29 25.49 -1.56
CA ASP A 181 1.04 26.71 -2.30
C ASP A 181 2.34 27.14 -3.03
N ASP A 182 2.31 27.10 -4.37
CA ASP A 182 3.31 27.73 -5.26
C ASP A 182 3.26 29.27 -5.04
N GLU A 183 3.67 29.73 -3.87
CA GLU A 183 3.96 31.14 -3.62
C GLU A 183 5.39 31.44 -4.07
N ALA A 184 5.49 31.83 -5.35
CA ALA A 184 6.09 33.08 -5.81
C ALA A 184 6.84 32.89 -7.15
N GLU A 185 6.08 32.88 -8.25
CA GLU A 185 6.56 33.55 -9.47
C GLU A 185 6.64 35.05 -9.11
N GLU A 186 7.78 35.48 -8.56
CA GLU A 186 8.11 36.90 -8.52
C GLU A 186 8.28 37.36 -9.97
N ASP A 187 7.22 37.97 -10.50
CA ASP A 187 7.24 38.79 -11.71
C ASP A 187 8.33 39.88 -11.55
N GLU A 188 9.57 39.58 -11.92
CA GLU A 188 10.60 40.58 -12.21
C GLU A 188 10.32 41.19 -13.58
N ASP A 189 9.29 42.04 -13.67
CA ASP A 189 9.13 43.00 -14.76
C ASP A 189 9.22 44.45 -14.24
N ASP A 190 9.97 45.23 -15.00
CA ASP A 190 10.14 46.69 -14.99
C ASP A 190 11.03 47.35 -13.92
N GLU A 191 12.30 47.59 -14.30
CA GLU A 191 12.79 48.99 -14.39
C GLU A 191 13.59 49.18 -15.70
N GLU A 192 12.92 49.69 -16.73
CA GLU A 192 13.56 50.49 -17.78
C GLU A 192 14.20 51.71 -17.11
N ASP A 193 15.53 51.80 -17.11
CA ASP A 193 16.20 53.09 -16.96
C ASP A 193 17.19 53.33 -18.11
N ASP A 194 16.82 54.37 -18.83
CA ASP A 194 17.37 55.00 -20.01
C ASP A 194 18.71 55.66 -19.66
N ASP A 195 19.83 55.23 -20.27
CA ASP A 195 21.07 56.01 -20.24
C ASP A 195 21.90 55.82 -21.52
N GLU A 196 21.47 56.55 -22.54
CA GLU A 196 22.28 57.48 -23.33
C GLU A 196 23.70 57.01 -23.76
N ALA A 197 23.78 56.43 -24.96
CA ALA A 197 25.04 56.26 -25.69
C ALA A 197 25.57 57.60 -26.24
N PRO A 198 26.90 57.78 -26.28
CA PRO A 198 27.48 58.47 -27.43
C PRO A 198 28.63 57.73 -28.11
N GLN A 199 28.46 57.60 -29.43
CA GLN A 199 29.41 57.96 -30.49
C GLN A 199 30.50 56.95 -30.92
N TYR A 200 30.19 56.30 -32.03
CA TYR A 200 31.00 56.04 -33.23
C TYR A 200 32.51 56.34 -33.19
N GLY A 201 33.30 55.32 -33.52
CA GLY A 201 34.70 55.42 -33.88
C GLY A 201 35.24 54.16 -34.52
N ASP A 202 34.75 53.80 -35.72
CA ASP A 202 35.31 52.76 -36.58
C ASP A 202 36.78 53.03 -36.91
N ALA A 203 37.69 52.18 -36.40
CA ALA A 203 39.07 52.10 -36.85
C ALA A 203 39.27 50.84 -37.71
N TRP A 204 38.78 50.91 -38.95
CA TRP A 204 39.17 49.99 -40.02
C TRP A 204 40.50 50.45 -40.63
N THR A 205 41.50 49.57 -40.71
CA THR A 205 42.65 49.73 -41.61
C THR A 205 42.93 48.44 -42.38
N PRO A 206 43.20 48.50 -43.70
CA PRO A 206 43.40 47.31 -44.53
C PRO A 206 44.87 46.88 -44.60
N ARG A 207 45.08 45.58 -44.77
CA ARG A 207 46.36 44.96 -45.12
C ARG A 207 46.94 45.49 -46.44
N ARG A 208 48.24 45.79 -46.42
CA ARG A 208 49.20 45.45 -47.47
C ARG A 208 50.51 45.01 -46.83
#